data_AF-A0A969UTN7-F1
#
_entry.id   AF-A0A969UTN7-F1
#
_cell.length_a   1.000
_cell.length_b   1.000
_cell.length_c   1.000
_cell.angle_alpha   90.00
_cell.angle_beta   90.00
_cell.angle_gamma   90.00
#
_symmetry.space_group_name_H-M   'P 1'
#
loop_
_entity.id
_entity.type
_entity.pdbx_description
1 polymer ?
#
loop_
_entity_poly.entity_id
_entity_poly.type
_entity_poly.pdbx_seq_one_letter_code
_entity_poly.pdbx_strand_id
1 'polypeptide(L)'
;MPDCEREQVQQCFLNWVQAGFDISGGQLIAIDGKTLRGSYERGSKRGIIHLVSAWASQTRIGLGQRKVNEKSNEITAIPELLRVLDLAGAVVSIDAMGCQTAIAEQIVAQQGD
;
A
#
# COMPACT_ATOMS: atom_id res chain seq x y z
N MET A 1 -5.63 -0.61 24.65
CA MET A 1 -6.24 -0.80 23.31
C MET A 1 -5.95 0.41 22.42
N PRO A 2 -4.72 0.58 21.89
CA PRO A 2 -4.36 1.70 21.01
C PRO A 2 -4.53 1.39 19.51
N ASP A 3 -4.75 0.13 19.14
CA ASP A 3 -4.81 -0.31 17.74
C ASP A 3 -6.12 0.09 17.04
N CYS A 4 -7.23 0.11 17.78
CA CYS A 4 -8.57 0.41 17.26
C CYS A 4 -8.68 1.85 16.71
N GLU A 5 -8.05 2.85 17.35
CA GLU A 5 -8.05 4.23 16.85
C GLU A 5 -7.26 4.37 15.55
N ARG A 6 -6.11 3.69 15.41
CA ARG A 6 -5.26 3.79 14.22
C ARG A 6 -5.94 3.23 12.98
N GLU A 7 -6.59 2.08 13.13
CA GLU A 7 -7.35 1.44 12.04
C GLU A 7 -8.54 2.29 11.61
N GLN A 8 -9.25 2.91 12.55
CA GLN A 8 -10.36 3.81 12.24
C GLN A 8 -9.91 5.07 11.50
N VAL A 9 -8.81 5.72 11.93
CA VAL A 9 -8.26 6.88 11.24
C VAL A 9 -7.81 6.50 9.82
N GLN A 10 -7.15 5.36 9.67
CA GLN A 10 -6.77 4.84 8.36
C GLN A 10 -8.00 4.63 7.46
N GLN A 11 -9.06 4.01 7.99
CA GLN A 11 -10.28 3.76 7.21
C GLN A 11 -10.97 5.08 6.81
N CYS A 12 -11.09 6.04 7.72
CA CYS A 12 -11.64 7.36 7.41
C CYS A 12 -10.85 8.08 6.32
N PHE A 13 -9.52 8.00 6.36
CA PHE A 13 -8.66 8.55 5.32
C PHE A 13 -8.90 7.86 3.96
N LEU A 14 -8.95 6.52 3.93
CA LEU A 14 -9.24 5.77 2.70
C LEU A 14 -10.59 6.16 2.10
N ASN A 15 -11.63 6.25 2.93
CA ASN A 15 -12.96 6.66 2.48
C ASN A 15 -12.96 8.09 1.92
N TRP A 16 -12.21 9.01 2.53
CA TRP A 16 -12.08 10.38 2.03
C TRP A 16 -11.35 10.44 0.68
N VAL A 17 -10.29 9.64 0.51
CA VAL A 17 -9.57 9.54 -0.76
C VAL A 17 -10.50 8.99 -1.86
N GLN A 18 -11.24 7.92 -1.57
CA GLN A 18 -12.19 7.33 -2.53
C GLN A 18 -13.35 8.28 -2.89
N ALA A 19 -13.79 9.12 -1.96
CA ALA A 19 -14.86 10.08 -2.22
C ALA A 19 -14.38 11.32 -3.00
N GLY A 20 -13.12 11.71 -2.83
CA GLY A 20 -12.57 12.96 -3.38
C GLY A 20 -11.77 12.81 -4.67
N PHE A 21 -11.29 11.60 -4.97
CA PHE A 21 -10.42 11.35 -6.11
C PHE A 21 -10.98 10.25 -7.00
N ASP A 22 -11.18 10.60 -8.27
CA ASP A 22 -11.48 9.63 -9.29
C ASP A 22 -10.18 8.91 -9.68
N ILE A 23 -10.13 7.61 -9.39
CA ILE A 23 -8.99 6.72 -9.66
C ILE A 23 -9.19 6.04 -11.03
N SER A 24 -10.31 6.30 -11.72
CA SER A 24 -10.62 5.69 -13.01
C SER A 24 -9.79 6.26 -14.17
N GLY A 25 -9.74 5.53 -15.29
CA GLY A 25 -9.22 6.05 -16.57
C GLY A 25 -7.72 5.89 -16.80
N GLY A 26 -7.12 4.77 -16.39
CA GLY A 26 -5.71 4.47 -16.63
C GLY A 26 -4.78 5.14 -15.63
N GLN A 27 -5.24 5.38 -14.39
CA GLN A 27 -4.43 5.99 -13.36
C GLN A 27 -3.24 5.10 -13.00
N LEU A 28 -2.03 5.66 -13.04
CA LEU A 28 -0.83 4.95 -12.59
C LEU A 28 -0.78 4.94 -11.06
N ILE A 29 -0.89 3.74 -10.48
CA ILE A 29 -0.72 3.45 -9.05
C ILE A 29 0.65 2.81 -8.86
N ALA A 30 1.55 3.52 -8.19
CA ALA A 30 2.87 3.00 -7.85
C ALA A 30 2.84 2.37 -6.44
N ILE A 31 3.27 1.13 -6.33
CA ILE A 31 3.43 0.39 -5.08
C ILE A 31 4.92 0.21 -4.82
N ASP A 32 5.36 0.71 -3.66
CA ASP A 32 6.79 0.78 -3.33
C ASP A 32 7.04 0.53 -1.84
N GLY A 33 8.09 -0.22 -1.55
CA GLY A 33 8.63 -0.51 -0.22
C GLY A 33 9.51 0.63 0.31
N LYS A 34 9.17 1.17 1.48
CA LYS A 34 9.91 2.24 2.15
C LYS A 34 10.38 1.80 3.52
N THR A 35 11.65 2.10 3.80
CA THR A 35 12.21 1.96 5.14
C THR A 35 12.21 3.33 5.84
N LEU A 36 11.50 3.46 6.96
CA LEU A 36 11.48 4.70 7.72
C LEU A 36 12.81 4.92 8.44
N ARG A 37 13.61 5.88 7.96
CA ARG A 37 14.84 6.29 8.65
C ARG A 37 14.49 7.03 9.94
N GLY A 38 15.21 6.71 11.03
CA GLY A 38 14.95 7.29 12.35
C GLY A 38 13.88 6.57 13.18
N SER A 39 13.27 5.49 12.66
CA SER A 39 12.33 4.66 13.41
C SER A 39 12.98 3.70 14.42
N TYR A 40 14.32 3.66 14.47
CA TYR A 40 15.06 2.73 15.31
C TYR A 40 14.86 3.04 16.81
N GLU A 41 14.61 1.99 17.61
CA GLU A 41 14.77 2.07 19.06
C GLU A 41 16.26 1.90 19.42
N ARG A 42 16.77 2.78 20.27
CA ARG A 42 18.15 2.70 20.77
C ARG A 42 18.34 1.37 21.53
N GLY A 43 19.16 0.47 20.98
CA GLY A 43 19.52 -0.80 21.62
C GLY A 43 18.84 -2.06 21.07
N SER A 44 17.96 -1.94 20.07
CA SER A 44 17.31 -3.10 19.44
C SER A 44 17.30 -2.99 17.91
N LYS A 45 17.71 -4.06 17.20
CA LYS A 45 17.52 -4.18 15.74
C LYS A 45 16.04 -4.29 15.32
N ARG A 46 15.11 -4.45 16.28
CA ARG A 46 13.66 -4.62 16.03
C ARG A 46 12.90 -3.32 15.74
N GLY A 47 13.55 -2.16 15.78
CA GLY A 47 12.85 -0.88 15.60
C GLY A 47 12.63 -0.44 14.14
N ILE A 48 13.22 -1.10 13.14
CA ILE A 48 13.15 -0.60 11.76
C ILE A 48 11.75 -0.88 11.19
N ILE A 49 11.00 0.18 10.93
CA ILE A 49 9.68 0.09 10.31
C ILE A 49 9.84 0.07 8.80
N HIS A 50 9.52 -1.06 8.20
CA HIS A 50 9.30 -1.23 6.77
C HIS A 50 7.81 -0.99 6.46
N LEU A 51 7.53 -0.26 5.39
CA LEU A 51 6.19 0.06 4.91
C LEU A 51 6.08 -0.23 3.42
N VAL A 52 4.91 -0.62 2.97
CA VAL A 52 4.53 -0.59 1.55
C VAL A 52 3.50 0.52 1.39
N SER A 53 3.70 1.40 0.40
CA SER A 53 2.79 2.50 0.10
C SER A 53 2.26 2.42 -1.32
N ALA A 54 0.98 2.75 -1.52
CA ALA A 54 0.36 2.94 -2.83
C ALA A 54 0.20 4.43 -3.12
N TRP A 55 0.65 4.86 -4.29
CA TRP A 55 0.70 6.26 -4.71
C TRP A 55 0.05 6.46 -6.07
N ALA A 56 -0.99 7.30 -6.13
CA ALA A 56 -1.60 7.71 -7.38
C ALA A 56 -0.81 8.86 -8.02
N SER A 57 -0.16 8.60 -9.14
CA SER A 57 0.77 9.55 -9.77
C SER A 57 0.07 10.81 -10.30
N GLN A 58 -1.13 10.64 -10.86
CA GLN A 58 -1.86 11.73 -11.51
C GLN A 58 -2.48 12.71 -10.51
N THR A 59 -3.11 12.20 -9.46
CA THR A 59 -3.72 12.99 -8.38
C THR A 59 -2.72 13.38 -7.28
N ARG A 60 -1.49 12.84 -7.33
CA ARG A 60 -0.39 13.10 -6.39
C ARG A 60 -0.78 12.83 -4.94
N ILE A 61 -1.50 11.73 -4.71
CA ILE A 61 -1.97 11.35 -3.38
C ILE A 61 -1.55 9.92 -3.03
N GLY A 62 -1.26 9.71 -1.75
CA GLY A 62 -1.09 8.37 -1.19
C GLY A 62 -2.46 7.72 -1.01
N LEU A 63 -2.71 6.64 -1.74
CA LEU A 63 -3.97 5.90 -1.66
C LEU A 63 -4.02 5.01 -0.42
N GLY A 64 -2.87 4.57 0.10
CA GLY A 64 -2.82 3.71 1.26
C GLY A 64 -1.40 3.30 1.63
N GLN A 65 -1.22 2.82 2.86
CA GLN A 65 0.05 2.29 3.32
C GLN A 65 -0.17 1.15 4.32
N ARG A 66 0.76 0.18 4.33
CA ARG A 66 0.73 -0.97 5.24
C ARG A 66 2.11 -1.20 5.83
N LYS A 67 2.18 -1.38 7.15
CA LYS A 67 3.42 -1.77 7.84
C LYS A 67 3.76 -3.23 7.48
N VAL A 68 5.01 -3.47 7.12
CA VAL A 68 5.57 -4.81 6.93
C VAL A 68 6.01 -5.35 8.28
N ASN A 69 5.60 -6.57 8.60
CA ASN A 69 5.89 -7.21 9.88
C ASN A 69 7.36 -7.65 9.96
N GLU A 70 7.98 -7.64 11.14
CA GLU A 70 9.43 -7.90 11.31
C GLU A 70 9.94 -9.26 10.76
N LYS A 71 9.04 -10.24 10.57
CA LYS A 71 9.34 -11.57 10.01
C LYS A 71 8.78 -11.78 8.60
N SER A 72 8.07 -10.79 8.06
CA SER A 72 7.39 -10.84 6.77
C SER A 72 8.07 -9.89 5.78
N ASN A 73 8.04 -10.24 4.51
CA ASN A 73 8.54 -9.38 3.44
C ASN A 73 7.38 -8.60 2.78
N GLU A 74 7.73 -7.55 2.02
CA GLU A 74 6.81 -6.70 1.25
C GLU A 74 5.83 -7.52 0.39
N ILE A 75 6.30 -8.66 -0.10
CA ILE A 75 5.55 -9.71 -0.81
C ILE A 75 4.21 -10.04 -0.15
N THR A 76 4.18 -10.15 1.18
CA THR A 76 2.95 -10.50 1.92
C THR A 76 2.09 -9.28 2.24
N ALA A 77 2.69 -8.09 2.28
CA ALA A 77 2.00 -6.85 2.59
C ALA A 77 1.29 -6.24 1.37
N ILE A 78 1.84 -6.43 0.16
CA ILE A 78 1.26 -5.95 -1.10
C ILE A 78 -0.15 -6.51 -1.32
N PRO A 79 -0.42 -7.83 -1.21
CA PRO A 79 -1.77 -8.38 -1.33
C PRO A 79 -2.79 -7.80 -0.33
N GLU A 80 -2.35 -7.48 0.90
CA GLU A 80 -3.22 -6.83 1.88
C GLU A 80 -3.57 -5.40 1.48
N LEU A 81 -2.58 -4.67 0.98
CA LEU A 81 -2.77 -3.29 0.52
C LEU A 81 -3.68 -3.25 -0.72
N LEU A 82 -3.50 -4.17 -1.67
CA LEU A 82 -4.33 -4.25 -2.88
C LEU A 82 -5.80 -4.53 -2.57
N ARG A 83 -6.13 -5.24 -1.48
CA ARG A 83 -7.53 -5.57 -1.11
C ARG A 83 -8.37 -4.36 -0.70
N VAL A 84 -7.73 -3.26 -0.31
CA VAL A 84 -8.42 -2.05 0.14
C VAL A 84 -8.41 -0.93 -0.91
N LEU A 85 -7.79 -1.17 -2.06
CA LEU A 85 -7.70 -0.22 -3.16
C LEU A 85 -8.72 -0.57 -4.24
N ASP A 86 -9.29 0.47 -4.86
CA ASP A 86 -10.02 0.31 -6.12
C ASP A 86 -9.00 0.41 -7.26
N LEU A 87 -8.85 -0.69 -8.02
CA LEU A 87 -7.89 -0.81 -9.10
C LEU A 87 -8.56 -0.83 -10.48
N ALA A 88 -9.88 -0.69 -10.54
CA ALA A 88 -10.61 -0.85 -11.79
C ALA A 88 -10.18 0.19 -12.83
N GLY A 89 -9.56 -0.29 -13.92
CA GLY A 89 -9.01 0.55 -14.98
C GLY A 89 -7.74 1.31 -14.59
N ALA A 90 -7.10 0.99 -13.47
CA ALA A 90 -5.81 1.56 -13.08
C ALA A 90 -4.64 0.72 -13.64
N VAL A 91 -3.50 1.37 -13.87
CA VAL A 91 -2.24 0.70 -14.21
C VAL A 91 -1.38 0.63 -12.95
N VAL A 92 -0.95 -0.55 -12.56
CA VAL A 92 -0.18 -0.79 -11.34
C VAL A 92 1.30 -0.97 -11.68
N SER A 93 2.15 -0.15 -11.08
CA SER A 93 3.60 -0.32 -11.14
C SER A 93 4.10 -0.79 -9.78
N ILE A 94 4.88 -1.88 -9.77
CA ILE A 94 5.44 -2.47 -8.55
C ILE A 94 6.95 -2.63 -8.74
N ASP A 95 7.70 -2.56 -7.64
CA ASP A 95 9.09 -2.95 -7.64
C ASP A 95 9.31 -4.41 -8.11
N ALA A 96 10.53 -4.71 -8.54
CA ALA A 96 10.87 -6.02 -9.08
C ALA A 96 10.75 -7.17 -8.06
N MET A 97 10.93 -6.91 -6.76
CA MET A 97 10.80 -7.93 -5.71
C MET A 97 9.33 -8.30 -5.45
N GLY A 98 8.41 -7.37 -5.65
CA GLY A 98 6.97 -7.55 -5.55
C GLY A 98 6.29 -8.11 -6.81
N CYS A 99 7.02 -8.23 -7.93
CA CYS A 99 6.49 -8.77 -9.20
C CYS A 99 6.30 -10.29 -9.15
N GLN A 100 5.26 -10.74 -8.43
CA GLN A 100 4.90 -12.15 -8.29
C GLN A 100 3.62 -12.48 -9.03
N THR A 101 3.53 -13.71 -9.54
CA THR A 101 2.36 -14.19 -10.30
C THR A 101 1.06 -14.02 -9.53
N ALA A 102 1.02 -14.39 -8.24
CA ALA A 102 -0.18 -14.25 -7.41
C ALA A 102 -0.61 -12.78 -7.21
N ILE A 103 0.34 -11.85 -7.18
CA ILE A 103 0.05 -10.41 -7.06
C ILE A 103 -0.52 -9.89 -8.37
N ALA A 104 0.07 -10.27 -9.51
CA ALA A 104 -0.44 -9.92 -10.84
C ALA A 104 -1.85 -10.47 -11.08
N GLU A 105 -2.10 -11.73 -10.70
CA GLU A 105 -3.44 -12.34 -10.77
C GLU A 105 -4.47 -11.56 -9.94
N GLN A 106 -4.09 -11.08 -8.75
CA GLN A 106 -4.96 -10.26 -7.91
C GLN A 106 -5.25 -8.88 -8.54
N ILE A 107 -4.28 -8.26 -9.21
CA ILE A 107 -4.45 -6.98 -9.91
C ILE A 107 -5.46 -7.14 -11.04
N VAL A 108 -5.26 -8.15 -11.88
CA VAL A 108 -6.18 -8.46 -13.00
C VAL A 108 -7.57 -8.83 -12.50
N ALA A 109 -7.68 -9.61 -11.41
CA ALA A 109 -8.96 -9.95 -10.81
C ALA A 109 -9.74 -8.74 -10.29
N GLN A 110 -9.04 -7.66 -9.92
CA GLN A 110 -9.62 -6.37 -9.52
C GLN A 110 -9.78 -5.38 -10.69
N GLN A 111 -9.66 -5.86 -11.94
CA GLN A 111 -9.79 -5.09 -13.17
C GLN A 111 -8.72 -4.00 -13.37
N GLY A 112 -7.57 -4.14 -12.71
CA GLY A 112 -6.38 -3.35 -12.99
C GLY A 112 -5.47 -4.01 -14.04
N ASP A 113 -4.49 -3.26 -14.52
CA ASP A 113 -3.43 -3.69 -15.45
C ASP A 113 -2.04 -3.63 -14.79
#